data_AF-A0A7J3M3X3-F1
#
_entry.id   AF-A0A7J3M3X3-F1
#
_cell.length_a   1.000
_cell.length_b   1.000
_cell.length_c   1.000
_cell.angle_alpha   90.00
_cell.angle_beta   90.00
_cell.angle_gamma   90.00
#
_symmetry.space_group_name_H-M   'P 1'
#
loop_
_entity.id
_entity.type
_entity.pdbx_description
1 polymer ?
#
loop_
_entity_poly.entity_id
_entity_poly.type
_entity_poly.pdbx_seq_one_letter_code
_entity_poly.pdbx_strand_id
1 'polypeptide(L)'
;MNERGLVDLFSAMNSLTGSALECPHYPCHFEGQDCSLCYCIFYPCFIYKFGDLIVSSKGNFVWSCKKCEWVHRKENVEEIVTYFSSFPRQILVEADWEFFSKSLQEILFGFEVGQRVGRSYNLMPANFKFSKCREVESGSFLGVKISGAEIRLVKELHEFEDGYILIPRKFGNTIVGYDGSKFVECDL
;
A
#
# COMPACT_ATOMS: atom_id res chain seq x y z
N MET A 1 0.46 6.75 9.39
CA MET A 1 -0.54 5.67 9.20
C MET A 1 -1.92 6.27 9.02
N ASN A 2 -2.91 5.47 8.59
CA ASN A 2 -4.31 5.87 8.53
C ASN A 2 -5.05 5.56 9.85
N GLU A 3 -5.24 6.57 10.70
CA GLU A 3 -5.84 6.42 12.04
C GLU A 3 -7.26 5.84 12.00
N ARG A 4 -8.06 6.18 10.98
CA ARG A 4 -9.42 5.63 10.84
C ARG A 4 -9.40 4.13 10.56
N GLY A 5 -8.43 3.69 9.75
CA GLY A 5 -8.26 2.25 9.51
C GLY A 5 -7.91 1.51 10.79
N LEU A 6 -7.09 2.10 11.66
CA LEU A 6 -6.74 1.47 12.93
C LEU A 6 -7.97 1.28 13.85
N VAL A 7 -8.88 2.25 13.86
CA VAL A 7 -10.16 2.14 14.58
C VAL A 7 -11.00 0.99 14.03
N ASP A 8 -11.13 0.89 12.70
CA ASP A 8 -11.86 -0.20 12.05
C ASP A 8 -11.24 -1.56 12.37
N LEU A 9 -9.90 -1.66 12.32
CA LEU A 9 -9.18 -2.88 12.69
C LEU A 9 -9.49 -3.30 14.12
N PHE A 10 -9.43 -2.39 15.10
CA PHE A 10 -9.74 -2.73 16.49
C PHE A 10 -11.19 -3.14 16.69
N SER A 11 -12.12 -2.56 15.95
CA SER A 11 -13.51 -3.00 15.92
C SER A 11 -13.62 -4.42 15.37
N ALA A 12 -13.01 -4.67 14.20
CA ALA A 12 -13.02 -5.95 13.49
C ALA A 12 -12.38 -7.09 14.29
N MET A 13 -11.34 -6.80 15.09
CA MET A 13 -10.73 -7.75 16.03
C MET A 13 -11.68 -8.25 17.11
N ASN A 14 -12.73 -7.49 17.46
CA ASN A 14 -13.75 -7.94 18.39
C ASN A 14 -14.90 -8.66 17.64
N SER A 15 -15.31 -8.12 16.50
CA SER A 15 -16.33 -8.72 15.63
C SER A 15 -16.26 -8.15 14.23
N LEU A 16 -16.31 -9.01 13.21
CA LEU A 16 -16.49 -8.59 11.83
C LEU A 16 -17.93 -8.09 11.63
N THR A 17 -18.08 -6.96 10.95
CA THR A 17 -19.40 -6.36 10.66
C THR A 17 -19.95 -6.83 9.32
N GLY A 18 -19.09 -7.28 8.40
CA GLY A 18 -19.49 -7.67 7.05
C GLY A 18 -19.97 -6.49 6.21
N SER A 19 -20.95 -6.72 5.34
CA SER A 19 -21.49 -5.68 4.45
C SER A 19 -22.33 -4.65 5.20
N ALA A 20 -22.08 -3.36 4.94
CA ALA A 20 -22.81 -2.24 5.55
C ALA A 20 -23.93 -1.72 4.63
N LEU A 21 -25.03 -2.48 4.50
CA LEU A 21 -26.12 -2.20 3.53
C LEU A 21 -26.83 -0.85 3.74
N GLU A 22 -26.85 -0.35 4.98
CA GLU A 22 -27.47 0.94 5.34
C GLU A 22 -26.52 2.14 5.14
N CYS A 23 -25.26 1.90 4.73
CA CYS A 23 -24.30 2.97 4.50
C CYS A 23 -24.63 3.70 3.18
N PRO A 24 -24.71 5.04 3.18
CA PRO A 24 -25.00 5.81 1.95
C PRO A 24 -23.89 5.70 0.89
N HIS A 25 -22.74 5.15 1.26
CA HIS A 25 -21.61 4.91 0.36
C HIS A 25 -21.54 3.45 -0.11
N TYR A 26 -22.47 2.58 0.29
CA TYR A 26 -22.45 1.17 -0.12
C TYR A 26 -23.16 0.95 -1.48
N PRO A 27 -22.59 0.12 -2.37
CA PRO A 27 -21.20 -0.35 -2.36
C PRO A 27 -20.24 0.77 -2.77
N CYS A 28 -19.09 0.87 -2.10
CA CYS A 28 -18.05 1.82 -2.50
C CYS A 28 -17.07 1.22 -3.52
N HIS A 29 -16.95 -0.11 -3.56
CA HIS A 29 -16.10 -0.87 -4.49
C HIS A 29 -16.89 -1.92 -5.28
N PHE A 30 -17.64 -2.82 -4.61
CA PHE A 30 -18.44 -3.85 -5.28
C PHE A 30 -19.57 -4.37 -4.38
N GLU A 31 -20.61 -4.96 -4.98
CA GLU A 31 -21.75 -5.53 -4.24
C GLU A 31 -21.32 -6.75 -3.41
N GLY A 32 -21.73 -6.79 -2.15
CA GLY A 32 -21.36 -7.85 -1.20
C GLY A 32 -19.98 -7.64 -0.56
N GLN A 33 -19.36 -6.47 -0.74
CA GLN A 33 -18.10 -6.12 -0.08
C GLN A 33 -18.20 -6.23 1.45
N ASP A 34 -17.10 -6.63 2.07
CA ASP A 34 -16.91 -6.57 3.52
C ASP A 34 -16.44 -5.16 3.92
N CYS A 35 -17.18 -4.52 4.82
CA CYS A 35 -16.92 -3.17 5.32
C CYS A 35 -16.29 -3.17 6.72
N SER A 36 -15.85 -4.32 7.25
CA SER A 36 -15.19 -4.40 8.57
C SER A 36 -13.89 -3.62 8.61
N LEU A 37 -13.23 -3.45 7.45
CA LEU A 37 -12.06 -2.59 7.24
C LEU A 37 -12.39 -1.48 6.22
N CYS A 38 -13.47 -0.74 6.45
CA CYS A 38 -13.97 0.31 5.56
C CYS A 38 -12.88 1.32 5.18
N TYR A 39 -12.10 1.75 6.17
CA TYR A 39 -10.87 2.49 5.97
C TYR A 39 -9.67 1.54 5.91
N CYS A 40 -8.97 1.53 4.79
CA CYS A 40 -7.79 0.69 4.62
C CYS A 40 -6.65 1.11 5.56
N ILE A 41 -6.24 0.22 6.47
CA ILE A 41 -5.10 0.42 7.38
C ILE A 41 -3.77 0.60 6.65
N PHE A 42 -3.65 0.02 5.45
CA PHE A 42 -2.44 0.09 4.64
C PHE A 42 -2.34 1.37 3.83
N TYR A 43 -3.31 2.30 3.93
CA TYR A 43 -3.31 3.51 3.13
C TYR A 43 -2.22 4.52 3.60
N PRO A 44 -1.42 5.08 2.68
CA PRO A 44 -1.24 4.69 1.27
C PRO A 44 -0.30 3.48 1.12
N CYS A 45 -0.70 2.44 0.38
CA CYS A 45 0.13 1.22 0.32
C CYS A 45 1.26 1.30 -0.71
N PHE A 46 1.13 2.20 -1.70
CA PHE A 46 2.06 2.37 -2.81
C PHE A 46 2.41 1.09 -3.60
N ILE A 47 1.46 0.16 -3.67
CA ILE A 47 1.53 -1.03 -4.53
C ILE A 47 0.54 -0.85 -5.68
N TYR A 48 1.03 -0.68 -6.90
CA TYR A 48 0.23 -0.30 -8.07
C TYR A 48 -0.87 -1.30 -8.46
N LYS A 49 -0.75 -2.56 -8.02
CA LYS A 49 -1.84 -3.54 -8.13
C LYS A 49 -3.12 -3.12 -7.38
N PHE A 50 -2.99 -2.31 -6.33
CA PHE A 50 -4.08 -1.89 -5.45
C PHE A 50 -4.38 -0.39 -5.53
N GLY A 51 -3.81 0.33 -6.49
CA GLY A 51 -4.09 1.75 -6.63
C GLY A 51 -3.09 2.48 -7.51
N ASP A 52 -3.25 3.80 -7.55
CA ASP A 52 -2.47 4.68 -8.40
C ASP A 52 -2.05 5.94 -7.66
N LEU A 53 -0.83 6.40 -7.89
CA LEU A 53 -0.42 7.75 -7.49
C LEU A 53 -0.96 8.74 -8.53
N ILE A 54 -1.88 9.61 -8.11
CA ILE A 54 -2.54 10.60 -8.98
C ILE A 54 -2.35 12.02 -8.44
N VAL A 55 -2.59 13.01 -9.31
CA VAL A 55 -2.70 14.42 -8.91
C VAL A 55 -4.18 14.74 -8.73
N SER A 56 -4.55 15.19 -7.54
CA SER A 56 -5.91 15.63 -7.21
C SER A 56 -6.28 16.91 -7.98
N SER A 57 -7.57 17.25 -8.01
CA SER A 57 -8.06 18.51 -8.60
C SER A 57 -7.45 19.77 -7.98
N LYS A 58 -6.91 19.66 -6.76
CA LYS A 58 -6.22 20.75 -6.05
C LYS A 58 -4.70 20.78 -6.32
N GLY A 59 -4.18 19.93 -7.19
CA GLY A 59 -2.75 19.85 -7.53
C GLY A 59 -1.90 19.02 -6.57
N ASN A 60 -2.48 18.45 -5.52
CA ASN A 60 -1.74 17.61 -4.56
C ASN A 60 -1.67 16.15 -5.03
N PHE A 61 -0.54 15.48 -4.78
CA PHE A 61 -0.43 14.04 -4.97
C PHE A 61 -1.28 13.27 -3.95
N VAL A 62 -1.99 12.25 -4.44
CA VAL A 62 -2.86 11.38 -3.63
C VAL A 62 -2.70 9.94 -4.12
N TRP A 63 -2.70 8.98 -3.20
CA TRP A 63 -2.84 7.57 -3.54
C TRP A 63 -4.32 7.25 -3.75
N SER A 64 -4.70 6.82 -4.95
CA SER A 64 -6.06 6.46 -5.31
C SER A 64 -6.22 4.95 -5.29
N CYS A 65 -6.90 4.43 -4.26
CA CYS A 65 -7.26 3.02 -4.15
C CYS A 65 -8.67 2.73 -4.70
N LYS A 66 -9.24 3.60 -5.55
CA LYS A 66 -10.64 3.49 -6.02
C LYS A 66 -10.97 2.15 -6.67
N LYS A 67 -9.99 1.50 -7.31
CA LYS A 67 -10.13 0.19 -7.96
C LYS A 67 -9.66 -0.98 -7.09
N CYS A 68 -9.30 -0.73 -5.84
CA CYS A 68 -8.88 -1.78 -4.92
C CYS A 68 -10.09 -2.47 -4.33
N GLU A 69 -10.24 -3.76 -4.62
CA GLU A 69 -11.24 -4.61 -3.99
C GLU A 69 -10.64 -5.48 -2.89
N TRP A 70 -9.31 -5.59 -2.84
CA TRP A 70 -8.60 -6.61 -2.05
C TRP A 70 -8.96 -6.54 -0.57
N VAL A 71 -8.90 -5.36 0.05
CA VAL A 71 -9.23 -5.16 1.48
C VAL A 71 -10.72 -5.31 1.81
N HIS A 72 -11.57 -5.49 0.79
CA HIS A 72 -13.01 -5.63 0.92
C HIS A 72 -13.52 -7.03 0.60
N ARG A 73 -12.62 -7.95 0.22
CA ARG A 73 -12.96 -9.37 0.10
C ARG A 73 -12.91 -10.00 1.48
N LYS A 74 -13.95 -10.75 1.83
CA LYS A 74 -14.14 -11.32 3.17
C LYS A 74 -12.93 -12.12 3.63
N GLU A 75 -12.40 -12.98 2.75
CA GLU A 75 -11.23 -13.81 3.03
C GLU A 75 -9.99 -12.99 3.41
N ASN A 76 -9.77 -11.84 2.73
CA ASN A 76 -8.64 -10.98 3.03
C ASN A 76 -8.88 -10.17 4.31
N VAL A 77 -10.12 -9.74 4.58
CA VAL A 77 -10.48 -9.08 5.85
C VAL A 77 -10.19 -10.01 7.03
N GLU A 78 -10.64 -11.27 6.94
CA GLU A 78 -10.39 -12.29 7.95
C GLU A 78 -8.89 -12.54 8.17
N GLU A 79 -8.12 -12.63 7.08
CA GLU A 79 -6.66 -12.79 7.13
C GLU A 79 -5.96 -11.60 7.81
N ILE A 80 -6.32 -10.36 7.41
CA ILE A 80 -5.77 -9.14 8.00
C ILE A 80 -6.06 -9.08 9.50
N VAL A 81 -7.31 -9.32 9.90
CA VAL A 81 -7.71 -9.28 11.31
C VAL A 81 -6.99 -10.36 12.10
N THR A 82 -6.87 -11.57 11.55
CA THR A 82 -6.13 -12.67 12.19
C THR A 82 -4.65 -12.30 12.38
N TYR A 83 -4.01 -11.78 11.34
CA TYR A 83 -2.61 -11.35 11.37
C TYR A 83 -2.39 -10.32 12.49
N PHE A 84 -3.18 -9.24 12.52
CA PHE A 84 -3.01 -8.18 13.51
C PHE A 84 -3.48 -8.54 14.91
N SER A 85 -4.32 -9.57 15.07
CA SER A 85 -4.74 -10.07 16.39
C SER A 85 -3.59 -10.69 17.19
N SER A 86 -2.48 -11.03 16.54
CA SER A 86 -1.26 -11.49 17.21
C SER A 86 -0.45 -10.35 17.87
N PHE A 87 -0.76 -9.09 17.57
CA PHE A 87 -0.04 -7.93 18.08
C PHE A 87 -0.79 -7.26 19.24
N PRO A 88 -0.10 -6.82 20.31
CA PRO A 88 -0.70 -5.97 21.32
C PRO A 88 -1.21 -4.66 20.71
N ARG A 89 -2.39 -4.20 21.12
CA ARG A 89 -2.97 -2.92 20.64
C ARG A 89 -2.03 -1.73 20.81
N GLN A 90 -1.25 -1.70 21.89
CA GLN A 90 -0.25 -0.64 22.13
C GLN A 90 0.79 -0.56 21.01
N ILE A 91 1.27 -1.71 20.52
CA ILE A 91 2.22 -1.77 19.41
C ILE A 91 1.58 -1.23 18.13
N LEU A 92 0.31 -1.56 17.89
CA LEU A 92 -0.42 -1.10 16.70
C LEU A 92 -0.71 0.41 16.72
N VAL A 93 -0.86 1.01 17.91
CA VAL A 93 -1.00 2.47 18.07
C VAL A 93 0.31 3.21 17.80
N GLU A 94 1.44 2.64 18.24
CA GLU A 94 2.77 3.25 18.09
C GLU A 94 3.43 2.96 16.73
N ALA A 95 2.87 2.03 15.96
CA ALA A 95 3.37 1.65 14.66
C ALA A 95 3.49 2.84 13.70
N ASP A 96 4.29 2.69 12.66
CA ASP A 96 4.39 3.69 11.60
C ASP A 96 3.92 3.12 10.26
N TRP A 97 4.04 3.93 9.20
CA TRP A 97 3.69 3.49 7.87
C TRP A 97 4.49 2.26 7.42
N GLU A 98 5.78 2.19 7.78
CA GLU A 98 6.65 1.11 7.35
C GLU A 98 6.22 -0.23 7.98
N PHE A 99 5.83 -0.23 9.26
CA PHE A 99 5.27 -1.41 9.92
C PHE A 99 4.05 -1.98 9.15
N PHE A 100 3.08 -1.13 8.80
CA PHE A 100 1.91 -1.58 8.03
C PHE A 100 2.26 -1.99 6.60
N SER A 101 3.23 -1.30 5.96
CA SER A 101 3.71 -1.66 4.64
C SER A 101 4.38 -3.04 4.63
N LYS A 102 5.19 -3.36 5.64
CA LYS A 102 5.82 -4.68 5.80
C LYS A 102 4.80 -5.75 6.11
N SER A 103 3.87 -5.47 7.03
CA SER A 103 2.78 -6.39 7.37
C SER A 103 1.93 -6.73 6.14
N LEU A 104 1.64 -5.75 5.28
CA LEU A 104 0.95 -6.01 4.00
C LEU A 104 1.74 -6.98 3.11
N GLN A 105 3.07 -6.82 3.03
CA GLN A 105 3.91 -7.72 2.24
C GLN A 105 3.95 -9.12 2.81
N GLU A 106 4.01 -9.26 4.14
CA GLU A 106 3.94 -10.57 4.80
C GLU A 106 2.61 -11.26 4.53
N ILE A 107 1.48 -10.54 4.61
CA ILE A 107 0.16 -11.07 4.26
C ILE A 107 0.10 -11.47 2.77
N LEU A 108 0.58 -10.61 1.86
CA LEU A 108 0.46 -10.85 0.42
C LEU A 108 1.42 -11.91 -0.13
N PHE A 109 2.62 -12.00 0.43
CA PHE A 109 3.74 -12.76 -0.15
C PHE A 109 4.34 -13.79 0.80
N GLY A 110 3.93 -13.80 2.08
CA GLY A 110 4.49 -14.63 3.14
C GLY A 110 5.79 -14.09 3.75
N PHE A 111 6.34 -12.99 3.23
CA PHE A 111 7.56 -12.35 3.73
C PHE A 111 7.71 -10.91 3.21
N GLU A 112 8.50 -10.10 3.92
CA GLU A 112 8.93 -8.79 3.45
C GLU A 112 9.83 -8.91 2.21
N VAL A 113 9.44 -8.28 1.11
CA VAL A 113 10.22 -8.24 -0.16
C VAL A 113 10.87 -6.88 -0.41
N GLY A 114 10.30 -5.82 0.16
CA GLY A 114 10.89 -4.50 0.18
C GLY A 114 12.20 -4.49 0.95
N GLN A 115 13.04 -3.50 0.68
CA GLN A 115 14.42 -3.49 1.16
C GLN A 115 14.76 -2.13 1.77
N ARG A 116 15.36 -2.13 2.95
CA ARG A 116 15.88 -0.90 3.54
C ARG A 116 17.21 -0.53 2.87
N VAL A 117 17.30 0.69 2.35
CA VAL A 117 18.51 1.24 1.71
C VAL A 117 18.83 2.55 2.40
N GLY A 118 19.85 2.54 3.26
CA GLY A 118 20.14 3.68 4.14
C GLY A 118 18.93 3.99 5.05
N ARG A 119 18.46 5.23 5.03
CA ARG A 119 17.25 5.68 5.74
C ARG A 119 15.98 5.63 4.88
N SER A 120 16.08 5.09 3.68
CA SER A 120 14.96 4.92 2.76
C SER A 120 14.42 3.49 2.78
N TYR A 121 13.17 3.34 2.38
CA TYR A 121 12.53 2.04 2.21
C TYR A 121 12.18 1.80 0.74
N ASN A 122 12.86 0.84 0.12
CA ASN A 122 12.63 0.45 -1.26
C ASN A 122 11.46 -0.53 -1.36
N LEU A 123 10.29 -0.04 -1.77
CA LEU A 123 9.08 -0.81 -1.99
C LEU A 123 8.93 -1.27 -3.46
N MET A 124 9.87 -0.94 -4.35
CA MET A 124 9.82 -1.36 -5.75
C MET A 124 9.75 -2.89 -5.91
N PRO A 125 10.51 -3.73 -5.18
CA PRO A 125 10.40 -5.19 -5.30
C PRO A 125 8.99 -5.72 -5.01
N ALA A 126 8.26 -5.12 -4.06
CA ALA A 126 6.88 -5.48 -3.75
C ALA A 126 5.92 -5.22 -4.92
N ASN A 127 6.19 -4.18 -5.71
CA ASN A 127 5.42 -3.87 -6.91
C ASN A 127 5.69 -4.86 -8.06
N PHE A 128 6.87 -5.49 -8.09
CA PHE A 128 7.28 -6.38 -9.18
C PHE A 128 6.99 -7.86 -8.93
N LYS A 129 6.70 -8.25 -7.67
CA LYS A 129 6.66 -9.65 -7.22
C LYS A 129 5.80 -10.61 -8.07
N PHE A 130 4.74 -10.10 -8.72
CA PHE A 130 3.83 -10.89 -9.56
C PHE A 130 3.78 -10.42 -11.02
N SER A 131 4.64 -9.48 -11.40
CA SER A 131 4.64 -8.91 -12.73
C SER A 131 5.62 -9.63 -13.63
N LYS A 132 5.33 -9.62 -14.94
CA LYS A 132 6.31 -10.02 -15.95
C LYS A 132 7.25 -8.85 -16.15
N CYS A 133 8.53 -9.07 -15.84
CA CYS A 133 9.54 -8.03 -15.89
C CYS A 133 10.61 -8.36 -16.93
N ARG A 134 11.13 -7.32 -17.58
CA ARG A 134 12.35 -7.37 -18.39
C ARG A 134 13.38 -6.40 -17.83
N GLU A 135 14.64 -6.78 -17.94
CA GLU A 135 15.75 -5.90 -17.59
C GLU A 135 15.86 -4.74 -18.58
N VAL A 136 16.23 -3.57 -18.07
CA VAL A 136 16.50 -2.37 -18.87
C VAL A 136 17.82 -1.75 -18.41
N GLU A 137 18.53 -1.08 -19.33
CA GLU A 137 19.87 -0.53 -19.06
C GLU A 137 19.86 0.57 -17.99
N SER A 138 18.81 1.39 -17.97
CA SER A 138 18.65 2.48 -17.02
C SER A 138 17.16 2.79 -16.80
N GLY A 139 16.86 3.48 -15.71
CA GLY A 139 15.51 3.92 -15.41
C GLY A 139 15.49 5.03 -14.38
N SER A 140 14.28 5.51 -14.07
CA SER A 140 14.01 6.38 -12.95
C SER A 140 12.88 5.83 -12.11
N PHE A 141 12.85 6.21 -10.84
CA PHE A 141 11.83 5.83 -9.88
C PHE A 141 11.38 7.06 -9.08
N LEU A 142 10.42 6.88 -8.18
CA LEU A 142 9.88 7.96 -7.38
C LEU A 142 10.34 7.83 -5.93
N GLY A 143 10.86 8.93 -5.37
CA GLY A 143 11.01 9.13 -3.95
C GLY A 143 9.80 9.86 -3.38
N VAL A 144 9.16 9.25 -2.38
CA VAL A 144 7.96 9.77 -1.73
C VAL A 144 8.24 10.09 -0.27
N LYS A 145 7.78 11.24 0.21
CA LYS A 145 7.71 11.56 1.65
C LYS A 145 6.27 11.71 2.08
N ILE A 146 5.95 11.14 3.23
CA ILE A 146 4.64 11.20 3.84
C ILE A 146 4.70 11.83 5.24
N SER A 147 3.56 12.32 5.70
CA SER A 147 3.33 12.73 7.08
C SER A 147 1.95 12.21 7.49
N GLY A 148 1.91 11.27 8.42
CA GLY A 148 0.69 10.52 8.70
C GLY A 148 0.31 9.62 7.52
N ALA A 149 -0.81 9.92 6.87
CA ALA A 149 -1.25 9.29 5.62
C ALA A 149 -1.15 10.24 4.41
N GLU A 150 -0.74 11.48 4.63
CA GLU A 150 -0.69 12.52 3.58
C GLU A 150 0.64 12.48 2.83
N ILE A 151 0.57 12.51 1.51
CA ILE A 151 1.74 12.61 0.63
C ILE A 151 2.20 14.06 0.62
N ARG A 152 3.43 14.31 1.08
CA ARG A 152 4.03 15.64 1.20
C ARG A 152 4.93 16.00 0.04
N LEU A 153 5.63 15.02 -0.50
CA LEU A 153 6.57 15.21 -1.60
C LEU A 153 6.60 13.96 -2.46
N VAL A 154 6.65 14.17 -3.78
CA VAL A 154 6.99 13.16 -4.76
C VAL A 154 8.08 13.76 -5.63
N LYS A 155 9.18 13.05 -5.80
CA LYS A 155 10.33 13.47 -6.58
C LYS A 155 10.76 12.32 -7.48
N GLU A 156 11.04 12.60 -8.75
CA GLU A 156 11.70 11.64 -9.62
C GLU A 156 13.19 11.53 -9.26
N LEU A 157 13.68 10.31 -9.14
CA LEU A 157 15.04 9.99 -8.73
C LEU A 157 15.68 9.05 -9.76
N HIS A 158 16.96 9.27 -10.01
CA HIS A 158 17.81 8.42 -10.84
C HIS A 158 18.82 7.61 -10.01
N GLU A 159 19.01 8.00 -8.75
CA GLU A 159 19.92 7.39 -7.79
C GLU A 159 19.26 7.32 -6.42
N PHE A 160 19.78 6.46 -5.54
CA PHE A 160 19.26 6.32 -4.19
C PHE A 160 19.54 7.56 -3.35
N GLU A 161 18.47 8.25 -2.94
CA GLU A 161 18.51 9.30 -1.95
C GLU A 161 17.89 8.82 -0.62
N ASP A 162 18.39 9.39 0.47
CA ASP A 162 18.08 8.99 1.84
C ASP A 162 16.78 9.64 2.36
N GLY A 163 16.01 8.89 3.15
CA GLY A 163 14.79 9.39 3.80
C GLY A 163 13.56 9.46 2.90
N TYR A 164 13.45 8.54 1.94
CA TYR A 164 12.31 8.39 1.04
C TYR A 164 11.69 7.00 1.11
N ILE A 165 10.40 6.91 0.83
CA ILE A 165 9.77 5.68 0.37
C ILE A 165 10.01 5.62 -1.14
N LEU A 166 10.69 4.58 -1.62
CA LEU A 166 11.04 4.45 -3.03
C LEU A 166 10.05 3.50 -3.71
N ILE A 167 9.39 3.98 -4.75
CA ILE A 167 8.34 3.27 -5.48
C ILE A 167 8.63 3.38 -6.97
N PRO A 168 8.16 2.43 -7.81
CA PRO A 168 8.50 2.47 -9.22
C PRO A 168 7.75 3.63 -9.88
N ARG A 169 8.25 4.07 -11.04
CA ARG A 169 7.55 5.03 -11.87
C ARG A 169 6.56 4.30 -12.76
N LYS A 170 5.30 4.74 -12.79
CA LYS A 170 4.26 4.16 -13.65
C LYS A 170 4.09 4.95 -14.94
N PHE A 171 4.00 4.24 -16.06
CA PHE A 171 3.68 4.77 -17.39
C PHE A 171 2.56 3.94 -18.02
N GLY A 172 1.32 4.45 -17.97
CA GLY A 172 0.17 3.68 -18.46
C GLY A 172 0.00 2.38 -17.68
N ASN A 173 0.26 1.24 -18.34
CA ASN A 173 0.18 -0.10 -17.75
C ASN A 173 1.55 -0.74 -17.45
N THR A 174 2.64 0.02 -17.54
CA THR A 174 3.97 -0.45 -17.16
C THR A 174 4.51 0.31 -15.96
N ILE A 175 5.38 -0.35 -15.20
CA ILE A 175 6.13 0.23 -14.09
C ILE A 175 7.62 -0.02 -14.28
N VAL A 176 8.43 1.01 -14.02
CA VAL A 176 9.89 0.99 -14.14
C VAL A 176 10.51 1.31 -12.79
N GLY A 177 11.54 0.58 -12.40
CA GLY A 177 12.27 0.85 -11.15
C GLY A 177 13.38 -0.17 -10.90
N TYR A 178 13.91 -0.18 -9.68
CA TYR A 178 15.03 -1.03 -9.29
C TYR A 178 14.56 -2.20 -8.41
N ASP A 179 14.83 -3.44 -8.84
CA ASP A 179 14.35 -4.66 -8.17
C ASP A 179 15.19 -5.10 -6.97
N GLY A 180 16.24 -4.35 -6.64
CA GLY A 180 17.26 -4.71 -5.64
C GLY A 180 18.59 -5.15 -6.25
N SER A 181 18.62 -5.39 -7.56
CA SER A 181 19.83 -5.78 -8.30
C SER A 181 20.03 -4.93 -9.57
N LYS A 182 18.96 -4.67 -10.32
CA LYS A 182 18.98 -4.01 -11.62
C LYS A 182 17.71 -3.22 -11.89
N PHE A 183 17.76 -2.41 -12.92
CA PHE A 183 16.56 -1.75 -13.42
C PHE A 183 15.70 -2.74 -14.21
N VAL A 184 14.40 -2.70 -13.95
CA VAL A 184 13.40 -3.52 -14.63
C VAL A 184 12.22 -2.67 -15.08
N GLU A 185 11.63 -3.09 -16.19
CA GLU A 185 10.31 -2.65 -16.64
C GLU A 185 9.36 -3.84 -16.52
N CYS A 186 8.22 -3.64 -15.89
CA CYS A 186 7.23 -4.69 -15.64
C CYS A 186 5.83 -4.26 -16.06
N ASP A 187 5.05 -5.21 -16.58
CA ASP A 187 3.63 -5.02 -16.86
C ASP A 187 2.80 -5.12 -15.57
N LEU A 188 1.79 -4.26 -15.43
CA LEU A 188 0.79 -4.30 -14.35
C LEU A 188 -0.41 -5.19 -14.68
#